data_AF-A0AAC9LIV1-F1
#
_entry.id   AF-A0AAC9LIV1-F1
#
_cell.length_a   1.000
_cell.length_b   1.000
_cell.length_c   1.000
_cell.angle_alpha   90.00
_cell.angle_beta   90.00
_cell.angle_gamma   90.00
#
_symmetry.space_group_name_H-M   'P 1'
#
loop_
_entity.id
_entity.type
_entity.pdbx_description
1 polymer ?
#
loop_
_entity_poly.entity_id
_entity_poly.type
_entity_poly.pdbx_seq_one_letter_code
_entity_poly.pdbx_strand_id
1 'polypeptide(L)'
;MATVELFILTGWNEGPFYYDNGDPGESLNHWIDEESIAFLQLDDDLVRDITAWDEEYQDLYDPDDPQGSGFPTSQAKTAWIERGKELAARIKRESPVVASVDYQGNGSIPEGTCVF
;
A
#
# COMPACT_ATOMS: atom_id res chain seq x y z
N MET A 1 -15.20 2.19 17.79
CA MET A 1 -14.93 2.55 16.39
C MET A 1 -15.04 1.28 15.56
N ALA A 2 -15.59 1.35 14.36
CA ALA A 2 -15.49 0.24 13.42
C ALA A 2 -14.02 0.13 12.99
N THR A 3 -13.52 -1.10 12.89
CA THR A 3 -12.19 -1.38 12.35
C THR A 3 -12.32 -1.75 10.87
N VAL A 4 -11.32 -1.47 10.06
CA VAL A 4 -11.30 -1.76 8.62
C VAL A 4 -10.36 -2.91 8.27
N GLU A 5 -10.70 -3.65 7.23
CA GLU A 5 -9.78 -4.56 6.55
C GLU A 5 -9.01 -3.74 5.52
N LEU A 6 -7.70 -3.64 5.68
CA LEU A 6 -6.84 -2.88 4.77
C LEU A 6 -6.17 -3.82 3.78
N PHE A 7 -6.29 -3.51 2.50
CA PHE A 7 -5.50 -4.15 1.45
C PHE A 7 -4.41 -3.17 1.01
N ILE A 8 -3.18 -3.67 0.89
CA ILE A 8 -2.06 -2.91 0.35
C ILE A 8 -1.67 -3.54 -0.98
N LEU A 9 -2.07 -2.86 -2.05
CA LEU A 9 -1.83 -3.22 -3.44
C LEU A 9 -1.25 -1.98 -4.15
N THR A 10 -0.43 -2.18 -5.16
CA THR A 10 0.17 -1.09 -5.94
C THR A 10 -0.16 -1.27 -7.41
N GLY A 11 -0.72 -0.21 -7.99
CA GLY A 11 -0.97 -0.04 -9.41
C GLY A 11 -0.24 1.20 -9.92
N TRP A 12 -0.06 1.31 -11.23
CA TRP A 12 0.51 2.51 -11.83
C TRP A 12 -0.46 3.67 -11.72
N ASN A 13 -0.01 4.79 -11.15
CA ASN A 13 -0.85 5.97 -10.88
C ASN A 13 -2.09 5.65 -10.04
N GLU A 14 -1.96 4.75 -9.07
CA GLU A 14 -2.99 4.40 -8.10
C GLU A 14 -2.40 4.47 -6.68
N GLY A 15 -3.23 4.85 -5.70
CA GLY A 15 -2.80 4.89 -4.31
C GLY A 15 -2.59 3.48 -3.74
N PRO A 16 -1.76 3.31 -2.70
CA PRO A 16 -1.42 1.98 -2.19
C PRO A 16 -2.48 1.39 -1.24
N PHE A 17 -3.46 2.17 -0.78
CA PHE A 17 -4.43 1.73 0.22
C PHE A 17 -5.76 1.37 -0.41
N TYR A 18 -6.29 0.21 -0.06
CA TYR A 18 -7.62 -0.23 -0.49
C TYR A 18 -8.44 -0.64 0.73
N TYR A 19 -9.50 0.10 1.04
CA TYR A 19 -10.41 -0.18 2.15
C TYR A 19 -11.75 0.55 1.99
N ASP A 20 -12.77 0.03 2.65
CA ASP A 20 -14.07 0.68 2.77
C ASP A 20 -14.04 1.67 3.95
N ASN A 21 -14.18 2.97 3.67
CA ASN A 21 -14.22 4.02 4.69
C ASN A 21 -15.64 4.29 5.23
N GLY A 22 -16.65 3.57 4.71
CA GLY A 22 -18.05 3.68 5.08
C GLY A 22 -18.86 4.68 4.25
N ASP A 23 -18.23 5.41 3.31
CA ASP A 23 -18.94 6.26 2.35
C ASP A 23 -19.25 5.49 1.06
N PRO A 24 -20.54 5.19 0.76
CA PRO A 24 -20.91 4.46 -0.45
C PRO A 24 -20.66 5.23 -1.76
N GLY A 25 -20.36 6.54 -1.68
CA GLY A 25 -20.02 7.39 -2.82
C GLY A 25 -18.54 7.39 -3.16
N GLU A 26 -17.68 6.83 -2.31
CA GLU A 26 -16.23 6.89 -2.48
C GLU A 26 -15.62 5.59 -3.03
N SER A 27 -14.44 5.75 -3.63
CA SER A 27 -13.63 4.66 -4.14
C SER A 27 -13.09 3.82 -2.98
N LEU A 28 -12.84 2.53 -3.22
CA LEU A 28 -12.08 1.72 -2.28
C LEU A 28 -10.58 2.03 -2.34
N ASN A 29 -10.07 2.57 -3.46
CA ASN A 29 -8.67 2.95 -3.62
C ASN A 29 -8.41 4.37 -3.09
N HIS A 30 -7.42 4.50 -2.22
CA HIS A 30 -7.05 5.72 -1.51
C HIS A 30 -5.55 6.01 -1.62
N TRP A 31 -5.22 7.28 -1.79
CA TRP A 31 -3.84 7.77 -1.82
C TRP A 31 -3.27 7.94 -0.41
N ILE A 32 -1.96 8.14 -0.30
CA ILE A 32 -1.33 8.56 0.95
C ILE A 32 -1.55 10.09 1.11
N ASP A 33 -2.75 10.46 1.51
CA ASP A 33 -3.17 11.85 1.70
C ASP A 33 -3.70 12.13 3.12
N GLU A 34 -4.00 13.39 3.40
CA GLU A 34 -4.43 13.84 4.74
C GLU A 34 -5.67 13.07 5.25
N GLU A 35 -6.60 12.76 4.35
CA GLU A 35 -7.82 12.03 4.69
C GLU A 35 -7.52 10.58 5.08
N SER A 36 -6.75 9.88 4.25
CA SER A 36 -6.39 8.49 4.49
C SER A 36 -5.49 8.32 5.71
N ILE A 37 -4.55 9.24 5.92
CA ILE A 37 -3.68 9.28 7.09
C ILE A 37 -4.51 9.49 8.36
N ALA A 38 -5.46 10.45 8.33
CA ALA A 38 -6.31 10.73 9.47
C ALA A 38 -7.27 9.56 9.77
N PHE A 39 -7.86 8.96 8.72
CA PHE A 39 -8.76 7.82 8.84
C PHE A 39 -8.05 6.61 9.45
N LEU A 40 -6.91 6.23 8.87
CA LEU A 40 -6.09 5.10 9.30
C LEU A 40 -5.28 5.39 10.58
N GLN A 41 -5.23 6.65 11.03
CA GLN A 41 -4.51 7.09 12.22
C GLN A 41 -3.03 6.66 12.18
N LEU A 42 -2.34 6.99 11.09
CA LEU A 42 -0.93 6.64 10.88
C LEU A 42 0.01 7.73 11.44
N ASP A 43 1.10 7.31 12.07
CA ASP A 43 2.14 8.22 12.56
C ASP A 43 3.02 8.78 11.42
N ASP A 44 3.50 10.01 11.56
CA ASP A 44 4.30 10.72 10.53
C ASP A 44 5.51 9.93 10.01
N ASP A 45 6.21 9.22 10.89
CA ASP A 45 7.36 8.39 10.51
C ASP A 45 6.95 7.19 9.64
N LEU A 46 5.80 6.58 9.93
CA LEU A 46 5.25 5.49 9.13
C LEU A 46 4.74 6.01 7.78
N VAL A 47 4.07 7.16 7.77
CA VAL A 47 3.64 7.83 6.54
C VAL A 47 4.84 8.08 5.62
N ARG A 48 5.91 8.69 6.14
CA ARG A 48 7.14 8.92 5.35
C ARG A 48 7.68 7.64 4.73
N ASP A 49 7.75 6.56 5.52
CA ASP A 49 8.35 5.31 5.05
C ASP A 49 7.47 4.61 3.99
N ILE A 50 6.13 4.69 4.11
CA ILE A 50 5.19 4.16 3.11
C ILE A 50 5.22 5.01 1.84
N THR A 51 5.27 6.34 1.97
CA THR A 51 5.40 7.25 0.81
C THR A 51 6.65 6.94 0.02
N ALA A 52 7.81 6.83 0.68
CA ALA A 52 9.06 6.50 -0.02
C ALA A 52 9.02 5.13 -0.70
N TRP A 53 8.30 4.15 -0.11
CA TRP A 53 8.12 2.83 -0.70
C TRP A 53 7.21 2.83 -1.93
N ASP A 54 6.12 3.62 -1.89
CA ASP A 54 5.20 3.78 -3.04
C ASP A 54 5.85 4.58 -4.17
N GLU A 55 6.52 5.70 -3.85
CA GLU A 55 7.28 6.51 -4.81
C GLU A 55 8.33 5.68 -5.56
N GLU A 56 9.06 4.80 -4.87
CA GLU A 56 10.01 3.89 -5.51
C GLU A 56 9.34 2.99 -6.56
N TYR A 57 8.09 2.57 -6.33
CA TYR A 57 7.34 1.81 -7.32
C TYR A 57 6.92 2.73 -8.48
N GLN A 58 6.25 3.85 -8.18
CA GLN A 58 5.74 4.77 -9.20
C GLN A 58 6.84 5.31 -10.12
N ASP A 59 8.06 5.52 -9.61
CA ASP A 59 9.24 5.94 -10.39
C ASP A 59 9.68 4.92 -11.45
N LEU A 60 9.23 3.66 -11.37
CA LEU A 60 9.49 2.61 -12.37
C LEU A 60 8.52 2.68 -13.56
N TYR A 61 7.49 3.51 -13.48
CA TYR A 61 6.52 3.68 -14.55
C TYR A 61 7.13 4.54 -15.67
N ASP A 62 7.25 3.93 -16.86
CA ASP A 62 7.60 4.62 -18.10
C ASP A 62 6.30 4.91 -18.88
N PRO A 63 5.84 6.17 -18.96
CA PRO A 63 4.64 6.51 -19.70
C PRO A 63 4.80 6.36 -21.22
N ASP A 64 6.03 6.39 -21.73
CA ASP A 64 6.34 6.19 -23.15
C ASP A 64 6.45 4.69 -23.50
N ASP A 65 6.79 3.84 -22.54
CA ASP A 65 6.72 2.37 -22.62
C ASP A 65 6.08 1.71 -21.38
N PRO A 66 4.74 1.75 -21.26
CA PRO A 66 4.04 1.15 -20.12
C PRO A 66 4.26 -0.37 -19.98
N GLN A 67 4.59 -1.05 -21.08
CA GLN A 67 4.84 -2.50 -21.07
C GLN A 67 6.26 -2.84 -20.59
N GLY A 68 7.21 -1.93 -20.79
CA GLY A 68 8.58 -2.01 -20.30
C GLY A 68 8.76 -1.56 -18.85
N SER A 69 7.73 -0.97 -18.24
CA SER A 69 7.76 -0.51 -16.85
C SER A 69 8.03 -1.65 -15.86
N GLY A 70 8.75 -1.33 -14.77
CA GLY A 70 8.97 -2.26 -13.66
C GLY A 70 10.41 -2.33 -13.19
N PHE A 71 10.65 -3.23 -12.22
CA PHE A 71 11.95 -3.34 -11.56
C PHE A 71 13.05 -3.80 -12.53
N PRO A 72 14.24 -3.17 -12.49
CA PRO A 72 15.35 -3.50 -13.39
C PRO A 72 15.93 -4.90 -13.12
N THR A 73 15.71 -5.44 -11.91
CA THR A 73 16.16 -6.79 -11.52
C THR A 73 15.14 -7.46 -10.60
N SER A 74 15.14 -8.79 -10.61
CA SER A 74 14.35 -9.57 -9.66
C SER A 74 14.76 -9.34 -8.21
N GLN A 75 16.03 -9.03 -7.94
CA GLN A 75 16.51 -8.72 -6.59
C GLN A 75 15.94 -7.41 -6.06
N ALA A 76 15.89 -6.37 -6.90
CA ALA A 76 15.27 -5.10 -6.55
C ALA A 76 13.79 -5.28 -6.22
N LYS A 77 13.07 -6.03 -7.07
CA LYS A 77 11.67 -6.39 -6.82
C LYS A 77 11.48 -7.10 -5.48
N THR A 78 12.29 -8.12 -5.19
CA THR A 78 12.20 -8.86 -3.92
C THR A 78 12.48 -7.95 -2.72
N ALA A 79 13.50 -7.09 -2.78
CA ALA A 79 13.84 -6.17 -1.69
C ALA A 79 12.72 -5.15 -1.43
N TRP A 80 12.07 -4.66 -2.50
CA TRP A 80 10.89 -3.80 -2.39
C TRP A 80 9.68 -4.55 -1.79
N ILE A 81 9.45 -5.80 -2.21
CA ILE A 81 8.36 -6.64 -1.65
C ILE A 81 8.56 -6.85 -0.15
N GLU A 82 9.77 -7.21 0.30
CA GLU A 82 10.04 -7.47 1.72
C GLU A 82 9.88 -6.21 2.57
N ARG A 83 10.33 -5.04 2.09
CA ARG A 83 10.06 -3.77 2.77
C ARG A 83 8.56 -3.49 2.89
N GLY A 84 7.78 -3.73 1.83
CA GLY A 84 6.32 -3.56 1.90
C GLY A 84 5.66 -4.49 2.92
N LYS A 85 6.17 -5.72 3.12
CA LYS A 85 5.71 -6.60 4.21
C LYS A 85 5.99 -6.02 5.58
N GLU A 86 7.19 -5.47 5.79
CA GLU A 86 7.55 -4.83 7.05
C GLU A 86 6.65 -3.61 7.33
N LEU A 87 6.35 -2.81 6.32
CA LEU A 87 5.43 -1.66 6.43
C LEU A 87 3.99 -2.12 6.71
N ALA A 88 3.50 -3.15 6.05
CA ALA A 88 2.19 -3.75 6.32
C ALA A 88 2.07 -4.22 7.78
N ALA A 89 3.10 -4.91 8.29
CA ALA A 89 3.17 -5.32 9.70
C ALA A 89 3.15 -4.13 10.66
N ARG A 90 3.85 -3.05 10.31
CA ARG A 90 3.86 -1.81 11.11
C ARG A 90 2.50 -1.14 11.13
N ILE A 91 1.82 -0.99 10.00
CA ILE A 91 0.46 -0.45 9.94
C ILE A 91 -0.47 -1.24 10.85
N LYS A 92 -0.43 -2.57 10.76
CA LYS A 92 -1.28 -3.43 11.60
C LYS A 92 -1.03 -3.24 13.10
N ARG A 93 0.22 -2.97 13.49
CA ARG A 93 0.64 -2.80 14.89
C ARG A 93 0.33 -1.39 15.41
N GLU A 94 0.50 -0.37 14.57
CA GLU A 94 0.50 1.04 14.98
C GLU A 94 -0.88 1.68 14.79
N SER A 95 -1.66 1.25 13.79
CA SER A 95 -3.03 1.75 13.57
C SER A 95 -4.04 1.06 14.49
N PRO A 96 -4.80 1.81 15.31
CA PRO A 96 -5.84 1.25 16.17
C PRO A 96 -7.13 0.87 15.42
N VAL A 97 -7.28 1.30 14.15
CA VAL A 97 -8.49 1.08 13.35
C VAL A 97 -8.33 -0.01 12.31
N VAL A 98 -7.12 -0.51 12.06
CA VAL A 98 -6.88 -1.58 11.08
C VAL A 98 -7.07 -2.96 11.72
N ALA A 99 -8.10 -3.70 11.32
CA ALA A 99 -8.42 -5.04 11.80
C ALA A 99 -7.47 -6.12 11.26
N SER A 100 -7.06 -6.00 10.01
CA SER A 100 -6.18 -6.92 9.28
C SER A 100 -5.49 -6.18 8.13
N VAL A 101 -4.34 -6.69 7.68
CA VAL A 101 -3.68 -6.20 6.47
C VAL A 101 -3.46 -7.34 5.48
N ASP A 102 -4.09 -7.28 4.31
CA ASP A 102 -3.77 -8.13 3.16
C ASP A 102 -2.78 -7.40 2.25
N TYR A 103 -1.52 -7.82 2.29
CA TYR A 103 -0.46 -7.23 1.47
C TYR A 103 -0.27 -8.04 0.19
N GLN A 104 -0.65 -7.43 -0.93
CA GLN A 104 -0.57 -8.05 -2.26
C GLN A 104 0.65 -7.56 -3.06
N GLY A 105 1.26 -6.45 -2.63
CA GLY A 105 2.35 -5.80 -3.36
C GLY A 105 1.84 -5.27 -4.71
N ASN A 106 2.45 -5.64 -5.83
CA ASN A 106 1.91 -5.35 -7.17
C ASN A 106 1.21 -6.58 -7.79
N GLY A 107 0.34 -7.24 -7.01
CA GLY A 107 -0.25 -8.52 -7.37
C GLY A 107 0.75 -9.68 -7.40
N SER A 108 1.95 -9.48 -6.86
CA SER A 108 3.00 -10.52 -6.77
C SER A 108 2.77 -11.49 -5.60
N ILE A 109 1.93 -11.11 -4.65
CA ILE A 109 1.50 -11.96 -3.54
C ILE A 109 0.04 -12.36 -3.80
N PRO A 110 -0.33 -13.64 -3.66
CA PRO A 110 -1.72 -14.08 -3.88
C PRO A 110 -2.69 -13.35 -2.94
N GLU A 111 -3.84 -12.96 -3.47
CA GLU A 111 -4.96 -12.38 -2.71
C GLU A 111 -5.33 -13.25 -1.51
N GLY A 112 -5.65 -12.62 -0.37
CA GLY A 112 -5.99 -13.29 0.87
C GLY A 112 -4.78 -13.86 1.62
N THR A 113 -3.56 -13.59 1.16
CA THR A 113 -2.34 -13.89 1.93
C THR A 113 -2.17 -12.83 3.01
N CYS A 114 -2.90 -12.98 4.12
CA CYS A 114 -2.67 -12.18 5.32
C CYS A 114 -1.27 -12.45 5.84
N VAL A 115 -0.37 -11.49 5.64
CA VAL A 115 0.97 -11.57 6.21
C VAL A 115 0.98 -11.14 7.68
N PHE A 116 0.02 -10.34 8.15
CA PHE A 116 -0.07 -9.84 9.55
C PHE A 116 -1.50 -9.48 10.00
#